data_AF-A0A972ZLY2-F1
#
_entry.id   AF-A0A972ZLY2-F1
#
_cell.length_a   1.000
_cell.length_b   1.000
_cell.length_c   1.000
_cell.angle_alpha   90.00
_cell.angle_beta   90.00
_cell.angle_gamma   90.00
#
_symmetry.space_group_name_H-M   'P 1'
#
loop_
_entity.id
_entity.type
_entity.pdbx_description
1 polymer ?
#
loop_
_entity_poly.entity_id
_entity_poly.type
_entity_poly.pdbx_seq_one_letter_code
_entity_poly.pdbx_strand_id
1 'polypeptide(L)' 'MPTVVETQKLLTHLGYDPGPDDGYLTPRTRLAIGAWQRDNGLTENGRMTRGLVDGLRYAVQGLRRAAR' A
#
# COMPACT_ATOMS: atom_id res chain seq x y z
N MET A 1 10.95 -11.10 0.84
CA MET A 1 10.49 -10.33 -0.34
C MET A 1 9.05 -9.94 -0.10
N PRO A 2 8.63 -8.70 -0.45
CA PRO A 2 7.24 -8.29 -0.26
C PRO A 2 6.29 -9.12 -1.13
N THR A 3 5.09 -9.39 -0.63
CA THR A 3 4.04 -10.09 -1.38
C THR A 3 2.91 -9.14 -1.78
N VAL A 4 2.12 -9.55 -2.77
CA VAL A 4 0.93 -8.80 -3.17
C VAL A 4 -0.10 -8.78 -2.04
N VAL A 5 -0.33 -9.92 -1.37
CA VAL A 5 -1.22 -10.04 -0.19
C VAL A 5 -0.83 -9.03 0.89
N GLU A 6 0.47 -8.93 1.21
CA GLU A 6 0.96 -7.97 2.20
C GLU A 6 0.68 -6.54 1.76
N THR A 7 0.95 -6.21 0.50
CA THR A 7 0.70 -4.87 -0.05
C THR A 7 -0.78 -4.51 0.03
N GLN A 8 -1.67 -5.43 -0.33
CA GLN A 8 -3.13 -5.26 -0.22
C GLN A 8 -3.54 -5.00 1.23
N LYS A 9 -3.09 -5.83 2.18
CA LYS A 9 -3.40 -5.66 3.61
C LYS A 9 -2.95 -4.30 4.17
N LEU A 10 -1.76 -3.85 3.80
CA LEU A 10 -1.22 -2.57 4.24
C LEU A 10 -2.00 -1.39 3.65
N LEU A 11 -2.33 -1.44 2.36
CA LEU A 11 -3.15 -0.42 1.70
C LEU A 11 -4.54 -0.32 2.35
N THR A 12 -5.20 -1.45 2.62
CA THR A 12 -6.47 -1.49 3.34
C THR A 12 -6.37 -0.89 4.74
N HIS A 13 -5.30 -1.19 5.49
CA HIS A 13 -5.07 -0.60 6.82
C HIS A 13 -4.87 0.91 6.78
N LEU A 14 -4.37 1.44 5.67
CA LEU A 14 -4.17 2.87 5.45
C LEU A 14 -5.39 3.56 4.82
N GLY A 15 -6.50 2.83 4.62
CA GLY A 15 -7.76 3.37 4.11
C GLY A 15 -7.88 3.39 2.58
N TYR A 16 -6.95 2.76 1.86
CA TYR A 16 -7.05 2.59 0.40
C TYR A 16 -7.80 1.30 0.06
N ASP A 17 -8.31 1.23 -1.17
CA ASP A 17 -9.10 0.09 -1.65
C ASP A 17 -8.35 -0.67 -2.77
N PRO A 18 -7.48 -1.64 -2.41
CA PRO A 18 -6.77 -2.45 -3.38
C PRO A 18 -7.61 -3.63 -3.93
N GLY A 19 -8.85 -3.81 -3.46
CA GLY A 19 -9.62 -5.04 -3.65
C GLY A 19 -9.27 -6.13 -2.62
N PRO A 20 -9.67 -7.39 -2.87
CA PRO A 20 -9.40 -8.51 -1.97
C PRO A 20 -7.89 -8.70 -1.72
N ASP A 21 -7.52 -9.17 -0.52
CA ASP A 21 -6.15 -9.52 -0.15
C ASP A 21 -5.79 -10.96 -0.55
N ASP A 22 -6.14 -11.33 -1.78
CA ASP A 22 -6.01 -12.65 -2.37
C ASP A 22 -4.65 -12.91 -3.04
N GLY A 23 -3.80 -11.89 -3.13
CA GLY A 23 -2.47 -11.99 -3.72
C GLY A 23 -2.41 -11.76 -5.22
N TYR A 24 -3.52 -11.38 -5.86
CA TYR A 24 -3.52 -11.02 -7.28
C TYR A 24 -3.28 -9.52 -7.48
N LEU A 25 -2.27 -9.17 -8.28
CA LEU A 25 -1.94 -7.78 -8.59
C LEU A 25 -2.86 -7.26 -9.71
N THR A 26 -4.10 -6.92 -9.35
CA THR A 26 -5.12 -6.43 -10.26
C THR A 26 -4.95 -4.93 -10.60
N PRO A 27 -5.66 -4.39 -11.60
CA PRO A 27 -5.71 -2.95 -11.84
C PRO A 27 -6.17 -2.16 -10.61
N ARG A 28 -7.09 -2.70 -9.80
CA ARG A 28 -7.56 -2.08 -8.56
C ARG A 28 -6.43 -1.95 -7.53
N THR A 29 -5.63 -3.00 -7.35
CA THR A 29 -4.41 -2.94 -6.51
C THR A 29 -3.44 -1.87 -7.01
N ARG A 30 -3.23 -1.76 -8.33
CA ARG A 30 -2.34 -0.74 -8.92
C ARG A 30 -2.86 0.69 -8.73
N LEU A 31 -4.17 0.89 -8.81
CA LEU A 31 -4.79 2.18 -8.53
C LEU A 31 -4.63 2.58 -7.06
N ALA A 32 -4.83 1.65 -6.13
CA ALA A 32 -4.60 1.89 -4.71
C ALA A 32 -3.12 2.23 -4.41
N ILE A 33 -2.18 1.54 -5.07
CA ILE A 33 -0.75 1.89 -5.01
C ILE A 33 -0.51 3.31 -5.52
N GLY A 34 -1.09 3.66 -6.67
CA GLY A 34 -0.97 4.98 -7.27
C GLY A 34 -1.50 6.08 -6.35
N ALA A 35 -2.64 5.84 -5.71
CA ALA A 35 -3.20 6.76 -4.75
C ALA A 35 -2.31 6.99 -3.54
N TRP A 36 -1.79 5.92 -2.94
CA TRP A 36 -0.83 6.06 -1.84
C TRP A 36 0.44 6.79 -2.29
N GLN A 37 0.96 6.51 -3.50
CA GLN A 37 2.12 7.20 -4.04
C GLN A 37 1.88 8.71 -4.13
N ARG A 38 0.77 9.13 -4.75
CA ARG A 38 0.40 10.54 -4.87
C ARG A 38 0.26 11.22 -3.50
N ASP A 39 -0.42 10.56 -2.56
CA ASP A 39 -0.67 11.13 -1.23
C ASP A 39 0.62 11.25 -0.40
N ASN A 40 1.69 10.56 -0.80
CA ASN A 40 3.03 10.65 -0.21
C ASN A 40 4.02 11.43 -1.09
N GLY A 41 3.55 12.17 -2.10
CA GLY A 41 4.39 13.02 -2.96
C GLY A 41 5.32 12.24 -3.90
N LEU A 42 5.02 10.98 -4.18
CA LEU A 42 5.76 10.12 -5.10
C LEU A 42 5.10 10.12 -6.49
N THR A 43 5.85 9.71 -7.52
CA THR A 43 5.28 9.46 -8.84
C THR A 43 4.22 8.36 -8.80
N GLU A 44 2.97 8.70 -9.12
CA GLU A 44 1.82 7.80 -9.25
C GLU A 44 1.95 6.89 -10.48
N ASN A 45 2.74 5.82 -10.35
CA ASN A 45 2.97 4.86 -11.42
C ASN A 45 2.36 3.47 -11.15
N GLY A 46 1.77 3.28 -9.97
CA GLY A 46 1.08 2.03 -9.61
C GLY A 46 2.00 0.81 -9.53
N ARG A 47 3.33 1.00 -9.43
CA ARG A 47 4.31 -0.09 -9.40
C ARG A 47 4.55 -0.56 -7.97
N MET A 48 4.29 -1.84 -7.74
CA MET A 48 4.72 -2.53 -6.52
C MET A 48 6.23 -2.75 -6.55
N THR A 49 6.96 -1.97 -5.77
CA THR A 49 8.41 -2.12 -5.57
C THR A 49 8.69 -2.42 -4.10
N ARG A 50 9.90 -2.87 -3.78
CA ARG A 50 10.30 -3.03 -2.37
C ARG A 50 10.17 -1.74 -1.57
N GLY A 51 10.63 -0.61 -2.14
CA GLY A 51 10.56 0.69 -1.48
C GLY A 51 9.14 1.15 -1.21
N LEU A 52 8.20 0.86 -2.13
CA LEU A 52 6.77 1.11 -1.90
C LEU A 52 6.28 0.37 -0.64
N VAL A 53 6.54 -0.94 -0.55
CA VAL A 53 6.04 -1.75 0.57
C VAL A 53 6.71 -1.36 1.90
N ASP A 54 7.98 -0.98 1.87
CA ASP A 54 8.66 -0.44 3.05
C ASP A 54 8.02 0.89 3.52
N GLY A 55 7.63 1.77 2.59
CA GLY A 55 6.89 2.99 2.91
C GLY A 55 5.51 2.71 3.50
N LEU A 56 4.76 1.76 2.94
CA LEU A 56 3.46 1.32 3.48
C LEU A 56 3.60 0.79 4.92
N ARG A 57 4.63 -0.04 5.19
CA ARG A 57 4.90 -0.55 6.54
C ARG A 57 5.19 0.58 7.52
N TYR A 58 6.00 1.55 7.12
CA TYR A 58 6.32 2.71 7.96
C TYR A 58 5.04 3.52 8.29
N ALA A 59 4.20 3.79 7.29
CA ALA A 59 2.94 4.50 7.50
C ALA A 59 2.00 3.78 8.49
N VAL A 60 1.84 2.45 8.35
CA VAL A 60 1.01 1.66 9.29
C VAL A 60 1.59 1.65 10.69
N GLN A 61 2.92 1.57 10.84
CA GLN A 61 3.55 1.66 12.16
C GLN A 61 3.33 3.02 12.81
N GLY A 62 3.40 4.11 12.03
CA GLY A 62 3.11 5.46 12.50
C GLY A 62 1.68 5.59 13.05
N LEU A 63 0.70 5.08 12.30
CA LEU A 63 -0.71 5.08 12.72
C LEU A 63 -0.91 4.32 14.05
N ARG A 64 -0.29 3.15 14.19
CA ARG A 64 -0.40 2.32 15.41
C ARG A 64 0.25 2.97 16.64
N ARG A 65 1.30 3.76 16.44
CA ARG A 65 1.96 4.50 17.53
C ARG A 65 1.11 5.68 17.99
N ALA A 66 0.46 6.38 17.06
CA ALA A 66 -0.42 7.50 17.35
C ALA A 66 -1.73 7.09 18.06
N ALA A 67 -2.15 5.82 17.91
CA ALA A 67 -3.36 5.28 18.54
C ALA A 67 -3.16 4.77 19.99
N ARG A 68 -2.00 5.02 20.60
CA ARG A 68 -1.69 4.72 22.00
C ARG A 68 -1.70 6.00 22.83
#